data_AF-A0A7V4ZS63-F1
#
_entry.id   AF-A0A7V4ZS63-F1
#
_cell.length_a   1.000
_cell.length_b   1.000
_cell.length_c   1.000
_cell.angle_alpha   90.00
_cell.angle_beta   90.00
_cell.angle_gamma   90.00
#
_symmetry.space_group_name_H-M   'P 1'
#
loop_
_entity.id
_entity.type
_entity.pdbx_description
1 polymer ?
#
loop_
_entity_poly.entity_id
_entity_poly.type
_entity_poly.pdbx_seq_one_letter_code
_entity_poly.pdbx_strand_id
1 'polypeptide(L)' 'MKIECFFSRGCESKKELEENLKRALNDEGIEAEISFREVSEEEARKLGIGGSPTIWINGEDIEPGINPGGLT' A
#
# COMPACT_ATOMS: atom_id res chain seq x y z
N MET A 1 -2.30 -0.28 15.15
CA MET A 1 -3.14 -0.28 13.93
C MET A 1 -2.53 -1.20 12.88
N LYS A 2 -3.25 -1.57 11.82
CA LYS A 2 -2.69 -2.38 10.72
C LYS A 2 -2.58 -1.55 9.45
N ILE A 3 -1.41 -1.54 8.83
CA ILE A 3 -1.13 -0.86 7.58
C ILE A 3 -0.68 -1.90 6.56
N GLU A 4 -1.41 -2.04 5.46
CA GLU A 4 -1.12 -3.00 4.39
C GLU A 4 -0.79 -2.22 3.13
N CYS A 5 0.41 -2.41 2.60
CA CYS A 5 0.88 -1.75 1.39
C CYS A 5 0.97 -2.76 0.26
N PHE A 6 0.29 -2.47 -0.84
CA PHE A 6 0.24 -3.30 -2.03
C PHE A 6 1.07 -2.69 -3.15
N PHE A 7 1.84 -3.51 -3.84
CA PHE A 7 2.74 -3.07 -4.91
C PHE A 7 2.61 -3.97 -6.13
N SER A 8 2.81 -3.38 -7.30
CA SER A 8 3.14 -4.15 -8.49
C SER A 8 4.51 -4.79 -8.38
N ARG A 9 4.69 -5.92 -9.09
CA ARG A 9 6.00 -6.56 -9.23
C ARG A 9 7.04 -5.57 -9.74
N GLY A 10 8.17 -5.48 -9.02
CA GLY A 10 9.30 -4.65 -9.42
C GLY A 10 9.16 -3.16 -9.08
N CYS A 11 8.19 -2.77 -8.24
CA CYS A 11 8.07 -1.38 -7.79
C CYS A 11 9.26 -0.99 -6.88
N GLU A 12 10.11 -0.09 -7.37
CA GLU A 12 11.28 0.41 -6.63
C GLU A 12 10.89 1.31 -5.44
N SER A 13 9.68 1.87 -5.45
CA SER A 13 9.17 2.78 -4.40
C SER A 13 8.89 2.10 -3.06
N LYS A 14 9.02 0.77 -2.94
CA LYS A 14 8.80 0.04 -1.68
C LYS A 14 9.67 0.57 -0.54
N LYS A 15 10.96 0.80 -0.80
CA LYS A 15 11.90 1.23 0.24
C LYS A 15 11.57 2.64 0.73
N GLU A 16 11.33 3.55 -0.20
CA GLU A 16 10.98 4.95 0.13
C GLU A 16 9.66 5.02 0.91
N LEU A 17 8.65 4.24 0.51
CA LEU A 17 7.39 4.18 1.24
C LEU A 17 7.56 3.63 2.66
N GLU A 18 8.37 2.59 2.85
CA GLU A 18 8.66 2.05 4.18
C GLU A 18 9.32 3.09 5.10
N GLU A 19 10.31 3.82 4.58
CA GLU A 19 11.00 4.88 5.35
C GLU A 19 10.05 6.03 5.70
N ASN A 20 9.17 6.42 4.77
CA ASN A 20 8.16 7.45 5.01
C ASN A 20 7.12 7.03 6.04
N LEU A 21 6.62 5.79 5.98
CA LEU A 21 5.66 5.26 6.96
C LEU A 21 6.28 5.17 8.36
N LYS A 22 7.50 4.65 8.47
CA LYS A 22 8.22 4.58 9.76
C LYS A 22 8.42 5.98 10.36
N ARG A 23 8.81 6.96 9.55
CA ARG A 23 8.97 8.35 10.00
C ARG A 23 7.64 8.93 10.49
N ALA A 24 6.59 8.84 9.68
CA ALA A 24 5.27 9.38 10.04
C ALA A 24 4.71 8.76 11.33
N LEU A 25 4.84 7.44 11.49
CA LEU A 25 4.40 6.74 12.70
C LEU A 25 5.19 7.16 13.94
N ASN A 26 6.52 7.31 13.80
CA ASN A 26 7.37 7.75 14.89
C ASN A 26 7.07 9.20 15.30
N ASP A 27 6.86 10.10 14.33
CA ASP A 27 6.56 11.51 14.57
C ASP A 27 5.22 11.68 15.31
N GLU A 28 4.23 10.84 15.00
CA GLU A 28 2.92 10.83 15.65
C GLU A 28 2.88 9.95 16.92
N GLY A 29 3.95 9.22 17.25
CA GLY A 29 4.00 8.29 18.39
C GLY A 29 3.03 7.10 18.28
N ILE A 30 2.74 6.66 17.05
CA ILE A 30 1.76 5.62 16.74
C ILE A 30 2.45 4.28 16.50
N GLU A 31 1.99 3.22 17.19
CA GLU A 31 2.39 1.85 16.89
C GLU A 31 1.46 1.21 15.83
N ALA A 32 2.06 0.77 14.72
CA ALA A 32 1.38 0.10 13.62
C ALA A 32 2.12 -1.15 13.16
N GLU A 33 1.37 -2.19 12.83
CA GLU A 33 1.88 -3.35 12.11
C GLU A 33 1.84 -3.05 10.61
N ILE A 34 3.01 -2.99 9.98
CA ILE A 34 3.15 -2.66 8.55
C ILE A 34 3.47 -3.94 7.78
N SER A 35 2.66 -4.26 6.77
CA SER A 35 2.86 -5.39 5.87
C SER A 35 3.00 -4.93 4.43
N PHE A 36 4.00 -5.44 3.72
CA PHE A 36 4.24 -5.14 2.32
C PHE A 36 3.93 -6.38 1.49
N ARG A 37 3.00 -6.27 0.54
CA ARG A 37 2.60 -7.37 -0.34
C ARG A 37 2.73 -6.97 -1.80
N GLU A 38 3.48 -7.77 -2.54
CA GLU A 38 3.45 -7.68 -4.00
C GLU A 38 2.20 -8.41 -4.50
N VAL A 39 1.47 -7.76 -5.41
CA VAL A 39 0.27 -8.29 -6.04
C VAL A 39 0.46 -8.33 -7.55
N SER A 40 -0.03 -9.39 -8.17
CA SER A 40 -0.21 -9.43 -9.63
C SER A 40 -1.39 -8.55 -10.05
N GLU A 41 -1.45 -8.17 -11.33
CA GLU A 41 -2.61 -7.43 -11.87
C GLU A 41 -3.94 -8.17 -11.63
N GLU A 42 -3.94 -9.51 -11.72
CA GLU A 42 -5.13 -10.31 -11.45
C GLU A 42 -5.56 -10.22 -9.98
N GLU A 43 -4.61 -10.28 -9.05
CA GLU A 43 -4.88 -10.09 -7.62
C GLU A 43 -5.35 -8.67 -7.32
N ALA A 44 -4.68 -7.66 -7.89
CA ALA A 44 -5.06 -6.27 -7.75
C ALA A 44 -6.51 -6.04 -8.21
N ARG A 45 -6.89 -6.59 -9.38
CA ARG A 45 -8.26 -6.52 -9.89
C ARG A 45 -9.28 -7.21 -8.97
N LYS A 46 -8.94 -8.36 -8.38
CA LYS A 46 -9.81 -9.06 -7.41
C LYS A 46 -9.96 -8.29 -6.10
N LEU A 47 -8.92 -7.58 -5.69
CA LEU A 47 -8.88 -6.75 -4.48
C LEU A 47 -9.44 -5.33 -4.72
N GLY A 48 -9.74 -4.95 -5.96
CA GLY A 48 -10.18 -3.59 -6.31
C GLY A 48 -9.05 -2.55 -6.28
N ILE A 49 -7.79 -2.98 -6.30
CA ILE A 49 -6.61 -2.11 -6.25
C ILE A 49 -6.33 -1.56 -7.64
N GLY A 50 -6.28 -0.24 -7.74
CA GLY A 50 -6.08 0.48 -9.00
C GLY A 50 -4.67 0.99 -9.27
N GLY A 51 -3.82 1.10 -8.26
CA GLY A 51 -2.51 1.73 -8.36
C GLY A 51 -1.43 1.01 -7.56
N SER A 52 -0.18 1.40 -7.80
CA SER A 52 0.97 0.99 -7.01
C SER A 52 1.78 2.25 -6.68
N PRO A 53 2.07 2.51 -5.39
CA PRO A 53 1.59 1.78 -4.23
C PRO A 53 0.08 1.99 -3.95
N THR A 54 -0.55 1.07 -3.22
CA THR A 54 -1.86 1.28 -2.57
C THR A 54 -1.73 0.95 -1.09
N ILE A 55 -2.33 1.77 -0.23
CA ILE A 55 -2.18 1.66 1.22
C ILE A 55 -3.56 1.45 1.84
N TRP A 56 -3.71 0.36 2.58
CA TRP A 56 -4.89 0.11 3.39
C TRP A 56 -4.56 0.31 4.86
N ILE A 57 -5.40 1.06 5.57
CA ILE A 57 -5.33 1.21 7.02
C ILE A 57 -6.54 0.51 7.61
N ASN A 58 -6.28 -0.48 8.47
CA ASN A 58 -7.30 -1.33 9.10
C ASN A 58 -8.26 -1.99 8.09
N GLY A 59 -7.77 -2.31 6.88
CA GLY A 59 -8.55 -2.94 5.81
C GLY A 59 -9.29 -1.97 4.88
N GLU A 60 -9.13 -0.66 5.07
CA GLU A 60 -9.75 0.38 4.22
C GLU A 60 -8.70 1.11 3.40
N ASP A 61 -8.97 1.30 2.11
CA ASP A 61 -8.12 2.09 1.22
C ASP A 61 -8.18 3.58 1.57
N ILE A 62 -7.01 4.19 1.74
CA ILE A 62 -6.90 5.62 2.06
C ILE A 62 -7.05 6.51 0.82
N GLU A 63 -6.86 5.96 -0.37
CA GLU A 63 -7.01 6.65 -1.66
C GLU A 63 -8.05 5.95 -2.55
N PRO A 64 -9.32 5.89 -2.11
CA PRO A 64 -10.36 5.21 -2.85
C PRO A 64 -10.65 5.91 -4.18
N GLY A 65 -10.77 5.14 -5.27
CA GLY A 65 -11.22 5.65 -6.57
C GLY A 65 -10.19 5.57 -7.70
N ILE A 66 -9.00 5.02 -7.47
CA ILE A 66 -8.11 4.65 -8.57
C ILE A 66 -8.71 3.43 -9.29
N ASN A 67 -8.89 3.54 -10.61
CA ASN A 67 -9.49 2.46 -11.40
C ASN A 67 -8.64 1.18 -11.32
N PRO A 68 -9.24 0.03 -10.96
CA PRO A 68 -8.56 -1.27 -10.95
C PRO A 68 -7.85 -1.54 -12.28
N GLY A 69 -6.55 -1.87 -12.24
CA GLY A 69 -5.76 -2.16 -13.45
C GLY A 69 -4.99 -0.97 -14.04
N GLY A 70 -4.84 0.15 -13.32
CA GLY A 70 -3.92 1.24 -13.67
C GLY A 70 -2.44 0.93 -13.40
N LEU A 71 -2.11 -0.33 -13.13
CA LEU A 71 -0.75 -0.84 -12.94
C LEU A 71 -0.06 -1.05 -14.30
N THR A 72 0.06 0.01 -15.10
CA THR A 72 0.74 -0.03 -16.41
C THR A 72 2.22 0.26 -16.28
#